data_AF-A0A536L5K4-F1
#
_entry.id   AF-A0A536L5K4-F1
#
_cell.length_a   1.000
_cell.length_b   1.000
_cell.length_c   1.000
_cell.angle_alpha   90.00
_cell.angle_beta   90.00
_cell.angle_gamma   90.00
#
_symmetry.space_group_name_H-M   'P 1'
#
loop_
_entity.id
_entity.type
_entity.pdbx_description
1 polymer ?
#
loop_
_entity_poly.entity_id
_entity_poly.type
_entity_poly.pdbx_seq_one_letter_code
_entity_poly.pdbx_strand_id
1 'polypeptide(L)'
;MQDMKLDGNAIGGLLREIFAMEMTTAVGTCAHCGAVNEVGRVAVYIHAPGTVVRCPDCEQVLMRVVRGKGRYWVDLTGVRCLELAEPEV
;
A
#
# COMPACT_ATOMS: atom_id res chain seq x y z
N MET A 1 -8.05 21.72 7.18
CA MET A 1 -8.30 20.29 6.93
C MET A 1 -6.95 19.62 7.01
N GLN A 2 -6.63 18.96 8.11
CA GLN A 2 -5.29 18.40 8.33
C GLN A 2 -5.21 17.07 7.59
N ASP A 3 -4.31 16.97 6.61
CA ASP A 3 -3.97 15.71 5.97
C ASP A 3 -3.35 14.79 7.02
N MET A 4 -4.14 13.86 7.54
CA MET A 4 -3.67 12.87 8.51
C MET A 4 -2.83 11.82 7.76
N LYS A 5 -1.56 12.15 7.56
CA LYS A 5 -0.53 11.25 7.04
C LYS A 5 -0.34 10.12 8.04
N LEU A 6 -0.80 8.92 7.68
CA LEU A 6 -0.63 7.72 8.49
C LEU A 6 0.46 6.85 7.88
N ASP A 7 1.18 6.14 8.75
CA ASP A 7 2.22 5.19 8.37
C ASP A 7 1.61 3.93 7.75
N GLY A 8 2.35 3.20 6.90
CA GLY A 8 1.88 1.96 6.26
C GLY A 8 1.44 0.89 7.25
N ASN A 9 1.97 0.92 8.48
CA ASN A 9 1.52 0.06 9.57
C ASN A 9 0.06 0.28 9.97
N ALA A 10 -0.50 1.48 9.75
CA ALA A 10 -1.88 1.80 10.07
C ALA A 10 -2.90 1.00 9.23
N ILE A 11 -2.48 0.44 8.09
CA ILE A 11 -3.32 -0.36 7.20
C ILE A 11 -2.96 -1.86 7.22
N GLY A 12 -2.09 -2.30 8.13
CA GLY A 12 -1.66 -3.70 8.21
C GLY A 12 -2.83 -4.69 8.38
N GLY A 13 -3.86 -4.33 9.15
CA GLY A 13 -5.06 -5.15 9.29
C GLY A 13 -5.83 -5.32 7.97
N LEU A 14 -6.03 -4.23 7.22
CA LEU A 14 -6.68 -4.26 5.91
C LEU A 14 -5.85 -5.05 4.87
N LEU A 15 -4.53 -4.92 4.91
CA LEU A 15 -3.65 -5.64 4.00
C LEU A 15 -3.64 -7.15 4.31
N ARG A 16 -3.66 -7.54 5.59
CA ARG A 16 -3.83 -8.95 6.00
C ARG A 16 -5.16 -9.55 5.56
N GLU A 17 -6.26 -8.78 5.60
CA GLU A 17 -7.57 -9.23 5.09
C GLU A 17 -7.55 -9.56 3.58
N ILE A 18 -6.70 -8.88 2.80
CA ILE A 18 -6.68 -8.98 1.33
C ILE A 18 -5.63 -9.98 0.85
N PHE A 19 -4.40 -9.88 1.37
CA PHE A 19 -3.26 -10.65 0.87
C PHE A 19 -2.96 -11.90 1.70
N ALA A 20 -3.61 -12.07 2.87
CA ALA A 20 -3.37 -13.15 3.83
C ALA A 20 -1.92 -13.28 4.34
N MET A 21 -1.03 -12.37 3.92
CA MET A 21 0.37 -12.27 4.29
C MET A 21 0.63 -10.96 5.02
N GLU A 22 1.73 -10.88 5.77
CA GLU A 22 2.16 -9.58 6.27
C GLU A 22 2.72 -8.75 5.11
N MET A 23 2.09 -7.60 4.87
CA MET A 23 2.41 -6.67 3.79
C MET A 23 3.15 -5.44 4.28
N THR A 24 3.23 -5.19 5.59
CA THR A 24 3.97 -4.03 6.12
C THR A 24 5.46 -4.12 5.83
N THR A 25 6.01 -5.33 5.69
CA THR A 25 7.40 -5.59 5.29
C THR A 25 7.58 -5.83 3.79
N ALA A 26 6.50 -5.83 3.00
CA ALA A 26 6.59 -6.02 1.56
C ALA A 26 7.40 -4.89 0.92
N VAL A 27 8.20 -5.21 -0.10
CA VAL A 27 9.03 -4.22 -0.79
C VAL A 27 8.44 -3.93 -2.17
N GLY A 28 8.10 -2.66 -2.42
CA GLY A 28 7.51 -2.20 -3.67
C GLY A 28 8.49 -1.40 -4.52
N THR A 29 8.53 -1.68 -5.82
CA THR A 29 9.22 -0.85 -6.82
C THR A 29 8.23 0.09 -7.50
N CYS A 30 8.47 1.41 -7.48
CA CYS A 30 7.63 2.38 -8.17
C CYS A 30 7.70 2.21 -9.69
N ALA A 31 6.54 2.11 -10.35
CA ALA A 31 6.47 2.03 -11.81
C ALA A 31 6.95 3.32 -12.50
N HIS A 32 6.81 4.46 -11.83
CA HIS A 32 7.15 5.78 -12.36
C HIS A 32 8.63 6.15 -12.19
N CYS A 33 9.14 6.23 -10.96
CA CYS A 33 10.52 6.66 -10.71
C CYS A 33 11.51 5.52 -10.47
N GLY A 34 11.03 4.27 -10.32
CA GLY A 34 11.88 3.11 -10.03
C GLY A 34 12.36 2.98 -8.59
N ALA A 35 12.00 3.90 -7.69
CA ALA A 35 12.39 3.82 -6.28
C ALA A 35 11.84 2.55 -5.62
N VAL A 36 12.65 1.95 -4.75
CA VAL A 36 12.35 0.71 -4.03
C VAL A 36 12.16 1.05 -2.56
N ASN A 37 10.97 0.79 -2.02
CA ASN A 37 10.62 1.12 -0.64
C ASN A 37 9.75 0.04 -0.01
N GLU A 38 9.89 -0.13 1.31
CA GLU A 38 8.95 -0.93 2.11
C GLU A 38 7.55 -0.31 2.08
N VAL A 39 6.53 -1.15 1.91
CA VAL A 39 5.11 -0.77 1.93
C VAL A 39 4.71 -0.24 3.31
N GLY A 40 5.38 -0.63 4.39
CA GLY A 40 5.20 -0.07 5.73
C GLY A 40 5.70 1.37 5.87
N ARG A 41 6.68 1.80 5.06
CA ARG A 41 7.28 3.15 5.11
C ARG A 41 6.56 4.20 4.27
N VAL A 42 5.58 3.80 3.46
CA VAL A 42 4.91 4.73 2.55
C VAL A 42 3.78 5.48 3.22
N ALA A 43 3.69 6.77 2.88
CA ALA A 43 2.67 7.68 3.38
C ALA A 43 1.28 7.20 2.93
N VAL A 44 0.47 6.78 3.88
CA VAL A 44 -0.93 6.43 3.65
C VAL A 44 -1.80 7.64 3.89
N TYR A 45 -2.55 8.02 2.87
CA TYR A 45 -3.55 9.08 2.97
C TYR A 45 -4.92 8.41 3.10
N ILE A 46 -5.58 8.59 4.24
CA ILE A 46 -6.88 7.95 4.55
C ILE A 46 -8.02 8.97 4.47
N HIS A 47 -8.23 9.64 3.33
CA HIS A 47 -9.41 10.51 3.17
C HIS A 47 -9.92 10.57 1.71
N ALA A 48 -10.61 9.50 1.28
CA ALA A 48 -11.64 9.39 0.21
C ALA A 48 -11.73 7.91 -0.22
N PRO A 49 -12.91 7.37 -0.62
CA PRO A 49 -13.54 6.08 -0.24
C PRO A 49 -12.68 4.79 -0.24
N GLY A 50 -11.46 4.84 0.30
CA GLY A 50 -10.45 3.79 0.24
C GLY A 50 -9.11 4.28 0.79
N THR A 51 -8.13 3.39 0.75
CA THR A 51 -6.75 3.58 1.21
C THR A 51 -5.86 3.85 0.00
N VAL A 52 -5.09 4.93 0.03
CA VAL A 52 -4.14 5.27 -1.04
C VAL A 52 -2.72 5.32 -0.49
N VAL A 53 -1.83 4.60 -1.17
CA VAL A 53 -0.40 4.54 -0.87
C VAL A 53 0.36 5.28 -1.96
N ARG A 54 1.24 6.21 -1.57
CA ARG A 54 2.06 7.01 -2.50
C ARG A 54 3.54 6.73 -2.33
N CYS A 55 4.27 6.83 -3.42
CA CYS A 55 5.73 6.78 -3.43
C CYS A 55 6.29 7.94 -2.61
N PRO A 56 7.24 7.72 -1.68
CA PRO A 56 7.77 8.80 -0.87
C PRO A 56 8.72 9.70 -1.68
N ASP A 57 9.29 9.19 -2.78
CA ASP A 57 10.26 9.90 -3.62
C ASP A 57 9.60 10.79 -4.68
N CYS A 58 8.49 10.35 -5.28
CA CYS A 58 7.85 11.06 -6.40
C CYS A 58 6.35 11.33 -6.20
N GLU A 59 5.79 10.97 -5.04
CA GLU A 59 4.39 11.17 -4.64
C GLU A 59 3.34 10.50 -5.56
N GLN A 60 3.76 9.78 -6.59
CA GLN A 60 2.87 9.00 -7.46
C GLN A 60 2.17 7.91 -6.67
N VAL A 61 0.93 7.61 -7.05
CA VAL A 61 0.14 6.57 -6.39
C VAL A 61 0.71 5.21 -6.75
N LEU A 62 1.12 4.44 -5.74
CA LEU A 62 1.59 3.07 -5.88
C LEU A 62 0.41 2.10 -5.83
N MET A 63 -0.43 2.23 -4.79
CA MET A 63 -1.52 1.30 -4.53
C MET A 63 -2.79 2.03 -4.10
N ARG A 64 -3.95 1.49 -4.51
CA ARG A 64 -5.27 1.91 -4.01
C ARG A 64 -6.06 0.69 -3.57
N VAL A 65 -6.69 0.77 -2.40
CA VAL A 65 -7.56 -0.26 -1.87
C VAL A 65 -8.91 0.35 -1.55
N VAL A 66 -9.98 -0.16 -2.17
CA VAL A 66 -11.35 0.27 -1.90
C VAL A 66 -12.15 -0.93 -1.41
N ARG A 67 -12.90 -0.77 -0.32
CA ARG A 67 -13.82 -1.78 0.22
C ARG A 67 -15.26 -1.32 0.04
N GLY A 68 -16.11 -2.15 -0.56
CA GLY A 68 -17.53 -1.81 -0.74
C GLY A 68 -18.36 -2.95 -1.30
N LYS A 69 -19.64 -3.03 -0.91
CA LYS A 69 -20.60 -4.05 -1.38
C LYS A 69 -20.07 -5.50 -1.25
N GLY A 70 -19.35 -5.80 -0.16
CA GLY A 70 -18.77 -7.12 0.10
C GLY A 70 -17.56 -7.49 -0.78
N ARG A 71 -16.95 -6.52 -1.47
CA ARG A 71 -15.80 -6.73 -2.35
C ARG A 71 -14.65 -5.78 -2.01
N TYR A 72 -13.44 -6.20 -2.37
CA TYR A 72 -12.25 -5.36 -2.40
C TYR A 72 -11.87 -5.07 -3.86
N TRP A 73 -11.49 -3.84 -4.12
CA TRP A 73 -10.80 -3.44 -5.35
C TRP A 73 -9.39 -3.00 -4.98
N VAL A 74 -8.40 -3.61 -5.61
CA VAL A 74 -6.99 -3.37 -5.37
C VAL A 74 -6.36 -2.97 -6.70
N ASP A 75 -5.89 -1.73 -6.78
CA ASP A 75 -5.13 -1.20 -7.91
C ASP A 75 -3.65 -1.17 -7.53
N LEU A 76 -2.82 -1.86 -8.31
CA LEU A 76 -1.37 -1.94 -8.17
C LEU A 76 -0.64 -1.42 -9.42
N THR A 77 -1.32 -0.68 -10.30
CA THR A 77 -0.75 -0.19 -11.57
C THR A 77 0.50 0.68 -11.34
N GLY A 78 0.59 1.36 -10.20
CA GLY A 78 1.74 2.17 -9.80
C GLY A 78 2.92 1.37 -9.25
N VAL A 79 2.78 0.06 -9.04
CA VAL A 79 3.82 -0.85 -8.57
C VAL A 79 4.33 -1.68 -9.74
N ARG A 80 5.63 -1.57 -10.04
CA ARG A 80 6.30 -2.39 -11.06
C ARG A 80 6.54 -3.82 -10.59
N CYS A 81 6.96 -3.95 -9.34
CA CYS A 81 7.26 -5.22 -8.70
C CYS A 81 6.92 -5.12 -7.22
N LEU A 82 6.35 -6.20 -6.68
CA LEU A 82 6.05 -6.33 -5.27
C LEU A 82 6.72 -7.62 -4.78
N GLU A 83 7.68 -7.47 -3.89
CA GLU A 83 8.37 -8.57 -3.23
C GLU A 83 7.69 -8.85 -1.88
N LEU A 84 7.44 -10.13 -1.63
CA LEU A 84 6.78 -10.63 -0.44
C LEU A 84 7.66 -11.69 0.21
N ALA A 85 7.87 -11.60 1.52
CA ALA A 85 8.56 -12.65 2.26
C ALA A 85 7.65 -13.88 2.41
N GLU A 86 8.20 -15.07 2.20
CA GLU A 86 7.47 -16.32 2.49
C GLU A 86 7.15 -16.40 3.99
N PRO A 87 5.97 -16.91 4.37
CA PRO A 87 5.64 -17.13 5.78
C PRO A 87 6.57 -18.19 6.39
N GLU A 88 7.14 -17.90 7.56
CA GLU A 88 7.90 -18.89 8.33
C GLU A 88 6.95 -20.03 8.75
N VAL A 89 7.33 -21.27 8.40
CA VAL A 89 6.56 -22.51 8.66
C VAL A 89 6.83 -23.03 10.06
#